data_AF-A0A0J7AFG8-F1
#
_entry.id   AF-A0A0J7AFG8-F1
#
_cell.length_a   1.000
_cell.length_b   1.000
_cell.length_c   1.000
_cell.angle_alpha   90.00
_cell.angle_beta   90.00
_cell.angle_gamma   90.00
#
_symmetry.space_group_name_H-M   'P 1'
#
loop_
_entity.id
_entity.type
_entity.pdbx_description
1 polymer ?
#
loop_
_entity_poly.entity_id
_entity_poly.type
_entity_poly.pdbx_seq_one_letter_code
_entity_poly.pdbx_strand_id
1 'polypeptide(L)'
;MDASLRLTLRAALAAACTTALLLAAGPLGTAAAAPPPPVPAGVGTGNGAGTQVEVPGPEDGTVAGSGHVRVPAAGKARKAPQLSEAERAADGDVAKMVDNGPTSDRLDIVVVGDGYTAAEQDRFHADARAKWAEITAVEPYSTYRNLFNVWTVDAVSRDSGVSGDPTPATVRDTALGSYFWCEDIERLLCIDQPKVDAYVAKAPAADLVLVLSNSAKYGGAGYNEPSATLGYEGISTASAGNAKSGQVAIHETGHSLGKLADEYFYPGTPGYEKYEGPEPADSNTSTLPADRMAAERAKWYRWLGAASPDGGTVGAYEGGGYYVTGLYRPTDSSIMRVLGKPFNPPGTEAMIAGFYQHAKAAAPLTPTGRTLRLRNTAKVSVPRLTGADGRQPEVRWYLDGRELKRFAGRTEVAVAELWLFDLRTHKLSVTAEDRTPSVRDPKIARTLRSTVDWTVRL
;
A
#
# COMPACT_ATOMS: atom_id res chain seq x y z
N MET A 1 -76.71 -7.35 42.50
CA MET A 1 -77.10 -6.85 41.16
C MET A 1 -76.08 -7.45 40.20
N ASP A 2 -76.21 -8.74 39.86
CA ASP A 2 -76.93 -9.27 38.68
C ASP A 2 -76.45 -8.65 37.37
N ALA A 3 -76.17 -9.35 36.27
CA ALA A 3 -76.12 -10.78 35.92
C ALA A 3 -75.61 -10.86 34.46
N SER A 4 -75.43 -12.09 33.97
CA SER A 4 -75.31 -12.51 32.55
C SER A 4 -73.90 -12.61 31.97
N LEU A 5 -73.47 -13.70 31.32
CA LEU A 5 -74.02 -15.03 31.02
C LEU A 5 -72.82 -15.87 30.47
N ARG A 6 -72.44 -17.01 31.09
CA ARG A 6 -72.60 -18.41 30.63
C ARG A 6 -71.74 -18.88 29.41
N LEU A 7 -70.75 -19.77 29.64
CA LEU A 7 -70.72 -21.26 29.40
C LEU A 7 -70.15 -21.62 27.99
N THR A 8 -69.37 -22.67 27.67
CA THR A 8 -68.79 -23.90 28.29
C THR A 8 -67.86 -24.54 27.21
N LEU A 9 -66.62 -24.97 27.51
CA LEU A 9 -66.12 -26.33 27.84
C LEU A 9 -65.90 -27.36 26.69
N ARG A 10 -64.62 -27.72 26.52
CA ARG A 10 -63.97 -29.07 26.50
C ARG A 10 -63.91 -30.00 25.25
N ALA A 11 -62.65 -30.44 25.03
CA ALA A 11 -62.12 -31.78 24.68
C ALA A 11 -62.29 -32.26 23.21
N ALA A 12 -61.43 -33.08 22.58
CA ALA A 12 -60.29 -33.91 22.97
C ALA A 12 -59.43 -34.31 21.72
N LEU A 13 -58.17 -34.69 21.99
CA LEU A 13 -57.31 -35.73 21.38
C LEU A 13 -57.14 -35.97 19.84
N ALA A 14 -55.85 -36.11 19.49
CA ALA A 14 -55.20 -37.19 18.71
C ALA A 14 -54.74 -36.96 17.25
N ALA A 15 -53.42 -37.18 17.09
CA ALA A 15 -52.70 -37.86 16.00
C ALA A 15 -52.78 -37.35 14.54
N ALA A 16 -51.62 -36.93 14.00
CA ALA A 16 -51.14 -37.20 12.64
C ALA A 16 -49.65 -36.78 12.55
N CYS A 17 -48.73 -37.75 12.53
CA CYS A 17 -48.10 -38.29 11.31
C CYS A 17 -47.02 -37.38 10.69
N THR A 18 -45.80 -37.84 10.87
CA THR A 18 -44.58 -37.56 10.13
C THR A 18 -44.77 -37.52 8.61
N THR A 19 -44.26 -36.47 7.96
CA THR A 19 -43.67 -36.56 6.62
C THR A 19 -42.41 -35.71 6.53
N ALA A 20 -41.31 -36.40 6.26
CA ALA A 20 -40.03 -35.81 5.92
C ALA A 20 -40.10 -35.15 4.54
N LEU A 21 -39.46 -33.98 4.40
CA LEU A 21 -39.03 -33.46 3.12
C LEU A 21 -37.55 -33.10 3.25
N LEU A 22 -36.73 -34.04 2.79
CA LEU A 22 -35.34 -33.84 2.42
C LEU A 22 -35.29 -32.84 1.26
N LEU A 23 -34.65 -31.69 1.48
CA LEU A 23 -34.09 -30.89 0.40
C LEU A 23 -32.58 -30.94 0.54
N ALA A 24 -31.97 -31.66 -0.41
CA ALA A 24 -30.54 -31.77 -0.59
C ALA A 24 -29.94 -30.39 -0.86
N ALA A 25 -28.99 -29.98 -0.03
CA ALA A 25 -28.08 -28.89 -0.34
C ALA A 25 -27.08 -29.38 -1.40
N GLY A 26 -27.32 -29.01 -2.66
CA GLY A 26 -26.32 -29.12 -3.73
C GLY A 26 -25.26 -28.01 -3.57
N PRO A 27 -24.03 -28.23 -4.06
CA PRO A 27 -22.95 -27.27 -3.91
C PRO A 27 -23.22 -25.99 -4.72
N LEU A 28 -23.00 -24.84 -4.08
CA LEU A 28 -22.98 -23.53 -4.72
C LEU A 28 -21.92 -23.55 -5.84
N GLY A 29 -22.37 -23.54 -7.09
CA GLY A 29 -21.51 -23.38 -8.25
C GLY A 29 -20.82 -22.02 -8.19
N THR A 30 -19.50 -22.04 -8.31
CA THR A 30 -18.66 -20.86 -8.57
C THR A 30 -19.13 -20.22 -9.87
N ALA A 31 -19.75 -19.05 -9.79
CA ALA A 31 -20.01 -18.22 -10.96
C ALA A 31 -18.65 -17.78 -11.53
N ALA A 32 -18.27 -18.37 -12.67
CA ALA A 32 -17.14 -17.91 -13.45
C ALA A 32 -17.41 -16.47 -13.89
N ALA A 33 -16.48 -15.56 -13.58
CA ALA A 33 -16.51 -14.19 -14.05
C ALA A 33 -16.55 -14.18 -15.59
N ALA A 34 -17.51 -13.45 -16.16
CA ALA A 34 -17.54 -13.19 -17.59
C ALA A 34 -16.30 -12.36 -17.98
N PRO A 35 -15.69 -12.60 -19.16
CA PRO A 35 -14.57 -11.80 -19.61
C PRO A 35 -15.01 -10.35 -19.85
N PRO A 36 -14.16 -9.35 -19.55
CA PRO A 36 -14.49 -7.94 -19.74
C PRO A 36 -14.72 -7.63 -21.24
N PRO A 37 -15.55 -6.61 -21.55
CA PRO A 37 -15.77 -6.18 -22.93
C PRO A 37 -14.50 -5.53 -23.52
N PRO A 38 -14.31 -5.56 -24.86
CA PRO A 38 -13.12 -5.01 -25.50
C PRO A 38 -13.10 -3.47 -25.45
N VAL A 39 -11.93 -2.92 -25.13
CA VAL A 39 -11.62 -1.49 -25.13
C VAL A 39 -11.55 -0.96 -26.58
N PRO A 40 -12.06 0.25 -26.90
CA PRO A 40 -11.97 0.80 -28.24
C PRO A 40 -10.52 1.13 -28.66
N ALA A 41 -10.24 0.89 -29.94
CA ALA A 41 -8.91 0.86 -30.51
C ALA A 41 -8.27 2.24 -30.71
N GLY A 42 -7.04 2.39 -30.24
CA GLY A 42 -6.19 3.53 -30.54
C GLY A 42 -4.89 3.56 -29.75
N VAL A 43 -4.04 2.53 -29.90
CA VAL A 43 -2.55 2.49 -29.91
C VAL A 43 -2.15 1.00 -29.86
N GLY A 44 -1.49 0.51 -30.92
CA GLY A 44 -0.72 -0.75 -30.95
C GLY A 44 -1.41 -2.04 -30.51
N THR A 45 -2.10 -2.73 -31.42
CA THR A 45 -2.49 -4.14 -31.21
C THR A 45 -1.28 -5.07 -31.38
N GLY A 46 -0.47 -5.18 -30.33
CA GLY A 46 0.46 -6.29 -30.14
C GLY A 46 -0.17 -7.35 -29.26
N ASN A 47 -0.55 -8.50 -29.84
CA ASN A 47 -0.80 -9.72 -29.06
C ASN A 47 0.54 -10.17 -28.43
N GLY A 48 0.84 -9.76 -27.19
CA GLY A 48 2.09 -10.11 -26.51
C GLY A 48 2.13 -9.66 -25.04
N ALA A 49 2.81 -10.45 -24.21
CA ALA A 49 3.00 -10.31 -22.77
C ALA A 49 3.80 -9.05 -22.36
N GLY A 50 3.18 -7.87 -22.43
CA GLY A 50 3.73 -6.62 -21.90
C GLY A 50 3.12 -6.23 -20.54
N THR A 51 3.81 -5.42 -19.77
CA THR A 51 3.36 -4.87 -18.48
C THR A 51 2.67 -3.52 -18.71
N GLN A 52 1.55 -3.28 -18.04
CA GLN A 52 0.92 -1.96 -18.04
C GLN A 52 1.73 -1.05 -17.11
N VAL A 53 2.11 0.12 -17.63
CA VAL A 53 2.93 1.09 -16.92
C VAL A 53 2.24 2.43 -16.94
N GLU A 54 2.19 3.07 -15.78
CA GLU A 54 1.73 4.42 -15.62
C GLU A 54 2.77 5.42 -16.11
N VAL A 55 2.31 6.37 -16.92
CA VAL A 55 3.12 7.46 -17.43
C VAL A 55 3.00 8.65 -16.49
N PRO A 56 4.09 9.24 -15.97
CA PRO A 56 3.98 10.42 -15.13
C PRO A 56 3.42 11.61 -15.91
N GLY A 57 2.88 12.62 -15.22
CA GLY A 57 2.47 13.89 -15.83
C GLY A 57 3.65 14.68 -16.39
N PRO A 58 3.47 15.67 -17.27
CA PRO A 58 4.57 16.51 -17.78
C PRO A 58 5.22 17.33 -16.67
N GLU A 59 6.51 17.65 -16.80
CA GLU A 59 7.30 18.30 -15.73
C GLU A 59 6.70 19.63 -15.26
N ASP A 60 6.27 20.47 -16.19
CA ASP A 60 5.64 21.77 -15.89
C ASP A 60 4.11 21.67 -15.76
N GLY A 61 3.57 20.46 -15.86
CA GLY A 61 2.16 20.18 -15.65
C GLY A 61 1.82 20.14 -14.17
N THR A 62 0.59 20.53 -13.87
CA THR A 62 0.01 20.33 -12.54
C THR A 62 -0.76 19.02 -12.44
N VAL A 63 -1.04 18.31 -13.54
CA VAL A 63 -1.79 17.05 -13.53
C VAL A 63 -0.82 15.89 -13.33
N ALA A 64 -1.08 15.03 -12.33
CA ALA A 64 -0.37 13.78 -12.13
C ALA A 64 -0.71 12.81 -13.26
N GLY A 65 0.21 11.89 -13.55
CA GLY A 65 0.08 10.90 -14.61
C GLY A 65 -0.32 11.42 -16.01
N SER A 66 -0.28 10.56 -17.01
CA SER A 66 -0.70 10.85 -18.40
C SER A 66 -1.46 9.67 -19.00
N GLY A 67 -1.98 8.80 -18.12
CA GLY A 67 -2.57 7.52 -18.47
C GLY A 67 -1.53 6.40 -18.49
N HIS A 68 -1.86 5.33 -19.21
CA HIS A 68 -1.09 4.10 -19.23
C HIS A 68 -0.59 3.73 -20.62
N VAL A 69 0.55 3.06 -20.67
CA VAL A 69 1.05 2.39 -21.87
C VAL A 69 1.44 0.95 -21.53
N ARG A 70 1.46 0.07 -22.54
CA ARG A 70 1.95 -1.29 -22.37
C ARG A 70 3.37 -1.38 -22.87
N VAL A 71 4.30 -1.80 -22.02
CA VAL A 71 5.72 -1.91 -22.34
C VAL A 71 6.19 -3.36 -22.21
N PRO A 72 7.23 -3.80 -22.94
CA PRO A 72 7.82 -5.11 -22.72
C PRO A 72 8.40 -5.24 -21.30
N ALA A 73 8.18 -6.37 -20.62
CA ALA A 73 8.75 -6.61 -19.29
C ALA A 73 10.29 -6.71 -19.32
N ALA A 74 10.83 -7.37 -20.34
CA ALA A 74 12.25 -7.30 -20.67
C ALA A 74 12.49 -5.95 -21.37
N GLY A 75 13.17 -5.03 -20.68
CA GLY A 75 13.41 -3.67 -21.15
C GLY A 75 14.25 -3.60 -22.43
N LYS A 76 14.61 -2.40 -22.89
CA LYS A 76 15.39 -2.19 -24.13
C LYS A 76 16.90 -2.41 -23.97
N ALA A 77 17.35 -2.95 -22.84
CA ALA A 77 18.77 -3.02 -22.50
C ALA A 77 19.51 -4.08 -23.31
N ARG A 78 20.78 -3.79 -23.64
CA ARG A 78 21.70 -4.78 -24.23
C ARG A 78 22.05 -5.85 -23.19
N LYS A 79 22.59 -6.97 -23.68
CA LYS A 79 23.13 -8.06 -22.84
C LYS A 79 24.26 -7.49 -21.98
N ALA A 80 24.16 -7.62 -20.66
CA ALA A 80 25.16 -7.09 -19.74
C ALA A 80 26.54 -7.72 -20.02
N PRO A 81 27.59 -6.93 -20.27
CA PRO A 81 28.96 -7.42 -20.34
C PRO A 81 29.49 -7.72 -18.93
N GLN A 82 30.57 -8.51 -18.85
CA GLN A 82 31.11 -8.92 -17.56
C GLN A 82 31.77 -7.75 -16.83
N LEU A 83 31.26 -7.41 -15.64
CA LEU A 83 31.91 -6.55 -14.66
C LEU A 83 33.31 -7.10 -14.30
N SER A 84 34.25 -6.20 -13.99
CA SER A 84 35.55 -6.58 -13.42
C SER A 84 35.35 -7.30 -12.07
N GLU A 85 36.39 -7.95 -11.56
CA GLU A 85 36.30 -8.67 -10.29
C GLU A 85 35.96 -7.75 -9.11
N ALA A 86 36.55 -6.55 -9.06
CA ALA A 86 36.26 -5.58 -8.02
C ALA A 86 34.83 -5.03 -8.13
N GLU A 87 34.35 -4.74 -9.35
CA GLU A 87 32.97 -4.29 -9.57
C GLU A 87 31.95 -5.38 -9.21
N ARG A 88 32.21 -6.65 -9.55
CA ARG A 88 31.35 -7.77 -9.14
C ARG A 88 31.33 -7.98 -7.62
N ALA A 89 32.42 -7.63 -6.93
CA ALA A 89 32.48 -7.77 -5.47
C ALA A 89 31.61 -6.73 -4.76
N ALA A 90 31.40 -5.56 -5.37
CA ALA A 90 30.51 -4.51 -4.87
C ALA A 90 29.07 -4.62 -5.41
N ASP A 91 28.85 -5.36 -6.50
CA ASP A 91 27.54 -5.52 -7.12
C ASP A 91 26.59 -6.41 -6.29
N GLY A 92 25.43 -5.85 -5.97
CA GLY A 92 24.40 -6.51 -5.19
C GLY A 92 24.53 -6.37 -3.68
N ASP A 93 25.45 -5.52 -3.20
CA ASP A 93 25.56 -5.25 -1.78
C ASP A 93 24.23 -4.70 -1.26
N VAL A 94 23.76 -5.29 -0.15
CA VAL A 94 22.50 -4.94 0.49
C VAL A 94 22.80 -4.24 1.81
N ALA A 95 22.29 -3.04 1.98
CA ALA A 95 22.44 -2.29 3.23
C ALA A 95 21.07 -1.85 3.77
N LYS A 96 20.94 -1.85 5.10
CA LYS A 96 19.76 -1.31 5.77
C LYS A 96 19.97 0.16 6.04
N MET A 97 19.36 1.02 5.22
CA MET A 97 19.43 2.48 5.34
C MET A 97 18.59 3.00 6.51
N VAL A 98 17.42 2.40 6.75
CA VAL A 98 16.53 2.72 7.87
C VAL A 98 16.13 1.41 8.56
N ASP A 99 16.43 1.33 9.86
CA ASP A 99 16.09 0.18 10.71
C ASP A 99 15.14 0.59 11.82
N ASN A 100 13.86 0.28 11.65
CA ASN A 100 12.83 0.47 12.66
C ASN A 100 12.38 -0.85 13.32
N GLY A 101 13.05 -1.96 13.01
CA GLY A 101 12.77 -3.27 13.58
C GLY A 101 12.88 -4.43 12.58
N PRO A 102 12.51 -5.65 13.01
CA PRO A 102 12.50 -6.83 12.16
C PRO A 102 11.61 -6.68 10.93
N THR A 103 12.00 -7.28 9.82
CA THR A 103 11.26 -7.28 8.55
C THR A 103 9.86 -7.90 8.68
N SER A 104 9.69 -8.86 9.59
CA SER A 104 8.38 -9.47 9.86
C SER A 104 7.34 -8.54 10.48
N ASP A 105 7.74 -7.34 10.89
CA ASP A 105 6.91 -6.39 11.64
C ASP A 105 6.87 -4.99 11.03
N ARG A 106 7.62 -4.76 9.95
CA ARG A 106 7.78 -3.46 9.28
C ARG A 106 7.50 -3.63 7.80
N LEU A 107 7.07 -2.54 7.17
CA LEU A 107 7.00 -2.47 5.72
C LEU A 107 8.42 -2.24 5.19
N ASP A 108 8.95 -3.16 4.41
CA ASP A 108 10.30 -3.10 3.87
C ASP A 108 10.29 -2.51 2.45
N ILE A 109 10.84 -1.30 2.30
CA ILE A 109 11.05 -0.67 1.00
C ILE A 109 12.46 -1.02 0.52
N VAL A 110 12.58 -1.53 -0.72
CA VAL A 110 13.87 -1.77 -1.36
C VAL A 110 14.12 -0.72 -2.43
N VAL A 111 15.19 0.04 -2.24
CA VAL A 111 15.67 1.04 -3.21
C VAL A 111 16.82 0.43 -4.02
N VAL A 112 16.71 0.41 -5.34
CA VAL A 112 17.77 -0.08 -6.24
C VAL A 112 18.26 1.06 -7.12
N GLY A 113 19.57 1.31 -7.15
CA GLY A 113 20.16 2.38 -7.96
C GLY A 113 20.51 1.90 -9.36
N ASP A 114 20.14 2.63 -10.42
CA ASP A 114 20.59 2.35 -11.79
C ASP A 114 21.39 3.51 -12.40
N GLY A 115 22.37 3.19 -13.24
CA GLY A 115 23.26 4.18 -13.84
C GLY A 115 24.31 4.75 -12.88
N TYR A 116 24.56 4.08 -11.75
CA TYR A 116 25.65 4.40 -10.82
C TYR A 116 26.78 3.38 -11.00
N THR A 117 27.98 3.87 -11.32
CA THR A 117 29.18 3.03 -11.40
C THR A 117 29.64 2.57 -10.01
N ALA A 118 30.61 1.66 -9.95
CA ALA A 118 31.18 1.21 -8.67
C ALA A 118 31.76 2.40 -7.85
N ALA A 119 32.29 3.42 -8.52
CA ALA A 119 32.81 4.63 -7.87
C ALA A 119 31.72 5.61 -7.41
N GLU A 120 30.45 5.38 -7.79
CA GLU A 120 29.33 6.26 -7.50
C GLU A 120 28.32 5.66 -6.50
N GLN A 121 28.60 4.49 -5.90
CA GLN A 121 27.66 3.86 -4.95
C GLN A 121 27.42 4.75 -3.72
N ASP A 122 28.42 5.45 -3.20
CA ASP A 122 28.23 6.43 -2.12
C ASP A 122 27.24 7.55 -2.50
N ARG A 123 27.24 7.95 -3.78
CA ARG A 123 26.29 8.91 -4.32
C ARG A 123 24.89 8.30 -4.43
N PHE A 124 24.75 7.07 -4.89
CA PHE A 124 23.48 6.33 -4.87
C PHE A 124 22.89 6.30 -3.45
N HIS A 125 23.69 5.93 -2.45
CA HIS A 125 23.25 5.90 -1.04
C HIS A 125 22.81 7.29 -0.54
N ALA A 126 23.47 8.37 -0.98
CA ALA A 126 23.07 9.73 -0.65
C ALA A 126 21.75 10.12 -1.33
N ASP A 127 21.59 9.80 -2.60
CA ASP A 127 20.37 10.05 -3.37
C ASP A 127 19.18 9.25 -2.81
N ALA A 128 19.39 8.00 -2.39
CA ALA A 128 18.39 7.18 -1.72
C ALA A 128 17.92 7.80 -0.39
N ARG A 129 18.85 8.30 0.44
CA ARG A 129 18.50 9.03 1.68
C ARG A 129 17.71 10.30 1.39
N ALA A 130 18.14 11.08 0.40
CA ALA A 130 17.47 12.32 0.01
C ALA A 130 16.04 12.03 -0.49
N LYS A 131 15.88 11.02 -1.34
CA LYS A 131 14.56 10.63 -1.86
C LYS A 131 13.64 10.11 -0.76
N TRP A 132 14.16 9.30 0.16
CA TRP A 132 13.39 8.85 1.31
C TRP A 132 12.96 10.00 2.23
N ALA A 133 13.82 11.02 2.40
CA ALA A 133 13.46 12.23 3.14
C ALA A 133 12.33 13.03 2.45
N GLU A 134 12.32 13.10 1.12
CA GLU A 134 11.22 13.70 0.37
C GLU A 134 9.90 12.93 0.55
N ILE A 135 9.93 11.60 0.45
CA ILE A 135 8.74 10.74 0.63
C ILE A 135 8.19 10.90 2.05
N THR A 136 9.05 10.81 3.07
CA THR A 136 8.65 10.92 4.48
C THR A 136 8.34 12.33 4.93
N ALA A 137 8.43 13.34 4.06
CA ALA A 137 7.92 14.68 4.32
C ALA A 137 6.42 14.84 4.00
N VAL A 138 5.80 13.85 3.32
CA VAL A 138 4.39 13.88 2.93
C VAL A 138 3.56 12.99 3.86
N GLU A 139 2.38 13.45 4.27
CA GLU A 139 1.45 12.60 5.03
C GLU A 139 0.75 11.58 4.11
N PRO A 140 0.51 10.33 4.53
CA PRO A 140 0.73 9.80 5.88
C PRO A 140 2.15 9.28 6.17
N TYR A 141 3.09 9.26 5.21
CA TYR A 141 4.46 8.78 5.46
C TYR A 141 5.15 9.50 6.63
N SER A 142 4.97 10.82 6.74
CA SER A 142 5.50 11.64 7.85
C SER A 142 5.08 11.12 9.22
N THR A 143 3.79 10.83 9.45
CA THR A 143 3.29 10.28 10.72
C THR A 143 3.77 8.85 10.96
N TYR A 144 3.83 8.04 9.91
CA TYR A 144 4.01 6.58 10.01
C TYR A 144 5.42 6.10 9.66
N ARG A 145 6.40 6.98 9.46
CA ARG A 145 7.76 6.64 9.01
C ARG A 145 8.47 5.54 9.81
N ASN A 146 8.09 5.33 11.08
CA ASN A 146 8.63 4.28 11.94
C ASN A 146 7.99 2.89 11.73
N LEU A 147 7.02 2.77 10.82
CA LEU A 147 6.50 1.49 10.31
C LEU A 147 7.39 0.90 9.21
N PHE A 148 8.33 1.69 8.67
CA PHE A 148 9.10 1.32 7.50
C PHE A 148 10.52 0.93 7.86
N ASN A 149 11.03 -0.11 7.25
CA ASN A 149 12.46 -0.25 7.01
C ASN A 149 12.75 0.22 5.58
N VAL A 150 13.97 0.68 5.35
CA VAL A 150 14.43 0.99 3.99
C VAL A 150 15.76 0.33 3.76
N TRP A 151 15.84 -0.40 2.66
CA TRP A 151 17.01 -1.10 2.19
C TRP A 151 17.51 -0.48 0.90
N THR A 152 18.81 -0.51 0.70
CA THR A 152 19.45 -0.17 -0.57
C THR A 152 20.09 -1.43 -1.13
N VAL A 153 19.96 -1.62 -2.44
CA VAL A 153 20.67 -2.66 -3.19
C VAL A 153 21.51 -1.98 -4.27
N ASP A 154 22.81 -2.19 -4.19
CA ASP A 154 23.79 -1.58 -5.09
C ASP A 154 23.77 -2.33 -6.42
N ALA A 155 23.20 -1.74 -7.48
CA ALA A 155 23.26 -2.32 -8.82
C ALA A 155 24.33 -1.59 -9.65
N VAL A 156 25.53 -2.16 -9.67
CA VAL A 156 26.71 -1.55 -10.25
C VAL A 156 26.57 -1.50 -11.76
N SER A 157 26.41 -0.29 -12.28
CA SER A 157 26.32 0.00 -13.71
C SER A 157 27.71 0.21 -14.31
N ARG A 158 27.88 -0.14 -15.58
CA ARG A 158 29.14 0.12 -16.30
C ARG A 158 29.27 1.60 -16.65
N ASP A 159 28.19 2.18 -17.15
CA ASP A 159 28.14 3.58 -17.51
C ASP A 159 27.42 4.39 -16.43
N SER A 160 27.94 5.60 -16.16
CA SER A 160 27.23 6.62 -15.39
C SER A 160 26.13 7.25 -16.24
N GLY A 161 24.97 7.47 -15.63
CA GLY A 161 23.78 7.99 -16.31
C GLY A 161 22.86 6.90 -16.85
N VAL A 162 21.80 7.30 -17.55
CA VAL A 162 20.81 6.38 -18.15
C VAL A 162 20.61 6.62 -19.65
N SER A 163 20.07 5.63 -20.36
CA SER A 163 19.78 5.77 -21.79
C SER A 163 18.70 6.83 -22.04
N GLY A 164 18.80 7.58 -23.13
CA GLY A 164 17.87 8.65 -23.48
C GLY A 164 18.15 10.03 -22.84
N ASP A 165 19.24 10.15 -22.08
CA ASP A 165 19.69 11.38 -21.42
C ASP A 165 21.20 11.64 -21.72
N PRO A 166 21.59 12.77 -22.35
CA PRO A 166 20.79 13.97 -22.61
C PRO A 166 19.89 13.93 -23.84
N THR A 167 20.09 12.99 -24.76
CA THR A 167 19.30 12.91 -26.00
C THR A 167 18.68 11.52 -26.19
N PRO A 168 17.58 11.37 -26.96
CA PRO A 168 16.99 10.07 -27.26
C PRO A 168 17.98 9.05 -27.87
N ALA A 169 19.03 9.53 -28.55
CA ALA A 169 20.06 8.69 -29.16
C ALA A 169 21.12 8.18 -28.16
N THR A 170 21.10 8.68 -26.92
CA THR A 170 22.08 8.29 -25.90
C THR A 170 21.80 6.87 -25.43
N VAL A 171 22.81 6.00 -25.52
CA VAL A 171 22.75 4.62 -25.05
C VAL A 171 23.75 4.46 -23.93
N ARG A 172 23.29 3.96 -22.79
CA ARG A 172 24.10 3.64 -21.60
C ARG A 172 23.92 2.16 -21.27
N ASP A 173 25.02 1.54 -20.84
CA ASP A 173 25.03 0.18 -20.35
C ASP A 173 24.89 0.18 -18.81
N THR A 174 23.66 0.03 -18.35
CA THR A 174 23.29 0.11 -16.93
C THR A 174 22.78 -1.21 -16.39
N ALA A 175 22.86 -1.38 -15.08
CA ALA A 175 22.56 -2.63 -14.39
C ALA A 175 21.10 -3.06 -14.55
N LEU A 176 20.16 -2.13 -14.44
CA LEU A 176 18.72 -2.35 -14.55
C LEU A 176 18.16 -1.96 -15.92
N GLY A 177 18.99 -1.32 -16.76
CA GLY A 177 18.59 -0.96 -18.10
C GLY A 177 17.59 0.20 -18.16
N SER A 178 17.59 1.11 -17.19
CA SER A 178 16.72 2.29 -17.19
C SER A 178 16.89 3.13 -18.46
N TYR A 179 15.77 3.57 -19.03
CA TYR A 179 15.78 4.41 -20.23
C TYR A 179 14.58 5.37 -20.30
N PHE A 180 14.84 6.60 -20.72
CA PHE A 180 13.82 7.59 -21.11
C PHE A 180 13.27 7.30 -22.51
N TRP A 181 12.26 8.05 -22.93
CA TRP A 181 11.63 7.91 -24.26
C TRP A 181 11.02 6.53 -24.48
N CYS A 182 10.58 5.89 -23.40
CA CYS A 182 9.80 4.67 -23.49
C CYS A 182 8.46 4.99 -24.18
N GLU A 183 8.07 4.16 -25.15
CA GLU A 183 6.93 4.40 -26.05
C GLU A 183 6.90 5.83 -26.65
N ASP A 184 8.07 6.38 -26.99
CA ASP A 184 8.26 7.73 -27.55
C ASP A 184 7.80 8.88 -26.63
N ILE A 185 7.65 8.60 -25.33
CA ILE A 185 7.29 9.57 -24.31
C ILE A 185 8.55 9.96 -23.51
N GLU A 186 9.05 11.17 -23.70
CA GLU A 186 10.32 11.65 -23.13
C GLU A 186 10.52 11.30 -21.65
N ARG A 187 9.53 11.64 -20.83
CA ARG A 187 9.56 11.49 -19.36
C ARG A 187 9.25 10.09 -18.86
N LEU A 188 8.86 9.17 -19.74
CA LEU A 188 8.57 7.80 -19.35
C LEU A 188 9.89 7.04 -19.16
N LEU A 189 10.24 6.81 -17.90
CA LEU A 189 11.47 6.17 -17.47
C LEU A 189 11.21 4.69 -17.18
N CYS A 190 11.42 3.86 -18.19
CA CYS A 190 11.17 2.42 -18.12
C CYS A 190 12.41 1.65 -17.66
N ILE A 191 12.20 0.43 -17.16
CA ILE A 191 13.24 -0.47 -16.64
C ILE A 191 13.13 -1.86 -17.28
N ASP A 192 14.09 -2.73 -16.99
CA ASP A 192 14.02 -4.17 -17.28
C ASP A 192 13.59 -4.94 -16.02
N GLN A 193 12.31 -5.36 -15.95
CA GLN A 193 11.73 -5.96 -14.74
C GLN A 193 12.47 -7.22 -14.26
N PRO A 194 12.82 -8.19 -15.14
CA PRO A 194 13.65 -9.33 -14.76
C PRO A 194 14.99 -8.95 -14.10
N LYS A 195 15.63 -7.86 -14.54
CA LYS A 195 16.88 -7.39 -13.90
C LYS A 195 16.60 -6.78 -12.53
N VAL A 196 15.55 -5.97 -12.41
CA VAL A 196 15.10 -5.44 -11.11
C VAL A 196 14.83 -6.59 -10.13
N ASP A 197 14.07 -7.60 -10.54
CA ASP A 197 13.77 -8.79 -9.72
C ASP A 197 15.06 -9.50 -9.26
N ALA A 198 16.06 -9.64 -10.14
CA ALA A 198 17.33 -10.29 -9.79
C ALA A 198 18.09 -9.55 -8.67
N TYR A 199 18.00 -8.23 -8.60
CA TYR A 199 18.58 -7.44 -7.51
C TYR A 199 17.70 -7.45 -6.27
N VAL A 200 16.39 -7.30 -6.41
CA VAL A 200 15.44 -7.31 -5.29
C VAL A 200 15.45 -8.66 -4.57
N ALA A 201 15.68 -9.77 -5.27
CA ALA A 201 15.84 -11.09 -4.66
C ALA A 201 16.96 -11.17 -3.61
N LYS A 202 17.95 -10.25 -3.63
CA LYS A 202 19.01 -10.15 -2.60
C LYS A 202 18.47 -9.54 -1.29
N ALA A 203 17.35 -8.83 -1.32
CA ALA A 203 16.62 -8.27 -0.19
C ALA A 203 15.18 -8.83 -0.14
N PRO A 204 14.98 -10.12 0.19
CA PRO A 204 13.74 -10.87 -0.06
C PRO A 204 12.53 -10.45 0.79
N ALA A 205 12.70 -9.50 1.71
CA ALA A 205 11.60 -8.96 2.50
C ALA A 205 10.86 -7.82 1.80
N ALA A 206 11.23 -7.45 0.57
CA ALA A 206 10.65 -6.32 -0.14
C ALA A 206 9.11 -6.39 -0.21
N ASP A 207 8.45 -5.35 0.30
CA ASP A 207 7.02 -5.11 0.11
C ASP A 207 6.77 -4.12 -1.04
N LEU A 208 7.73 -3.21 -1.29
CA LEU A 208 7.67 -2.19 -2.33
C LEU A 208 9.07 -1.91 -2.89
N VAL A 209 9.17 -1.66 -4.19
CA VAL A 209 10.43 -1.36 -4.86
C VAL A 209 10.46 0.07 -5.40
N LEU A 210 11.57 0.77 -5.16
CA LEU A 210 11.88 2.07 -5.74
C LEU A 210 13.16 1.97 -6.57
N VAL A 211 13.09 2.22 -7.87
CA VAL A 211 14.27 2.32 -8.73
C VAL A 211 14.68 3.78 -8.88
N LEU A 212 15.90 4.11 -8.44
CA LEU A 212 16.48 5.44 -8.60
C LEU A 212 17.49 5.46 -9.74
N SER A 213 17.17 6.19 -10.79
CA SER A 213 18.06 6.37 -11.94
C SER A 213 18.97 7.57 -11.75
N ASN A 214 20.27 7.40 -11.98
CA ASN A 214 21.29 8.47 -11.92
C ASN A 214 21.09 9.50 -13.05
N SER A 215 20.10 10.38 -12.90
CA SER A 215 19.78 11.45 -13.84
C SER A 215 19.13 12.63 -13.12
N ALA A 216 19.34 13.82 -13.66
CA ALA A 216 18.61 15.03 -13.25
C ALA A 216 17.41 15.34 -14.17
N LYS A 217 17.28 14.64 -15.30
CA LYS A 217 16.16 14.78 -16.23
C LYS A 217 14.88 14.31 -15.56
N TYR A 218 13.80 15.06 -15.70
CA TYR A 218 12.51 14.65 -15.15
C TYR A 218 11.98 13.39 -15.83
N GLY A 219 11.55 12.45 -14.99
CA GLY A 219 10.78 11.29 -15.41
C GLY A 219 10.66 10.24 -14.32
N GLY A 220 9.86 9.24 -14.65
CA GLY A 220 9.45 8.16 -13.74
C GLY A 220 8.45 7.26 -14.45
N ALA A 221 7.93 6.29 -13.70
CA ALA A 221 6.92 5.34 -14.14
C ALA A 221 6.38 4.55 -12.93
N GLY A 222 5.10 4.18 -12.99
CA GLY A 222 4.47 3.24 -12.06
C GLY A 222 4.28 1.86 -12.68
N TYR A 223 4.88 0.83 -12.09
CA TYR A 223 4.58 -0.57 -12.37
C TYR A 223 3.74 -1.08 -11.19
N ASN A 224 2.44 -0.84 -11.27
CA ASN A 224 1.53 -0.95 -10.14
C ASN A 224 0.98 -2.37 -9.90
N GLU A 225 1.42 -3.34 -10.71
CA GLU A 225 1.10 -4.75 -10.56
C GLU A 225 2.10 -5.44 -9.61
N PRO A 226 1.63 -6.32 -8.71
CA PRO A 226 2.53 -7.08 -7.86
C PRO A 226 3.51 -7.94 -8.66
N SER A 227 4.73 -8.10 -8.15
CA SER A 227 5.71 -9.00 -8.73
C SER A 227 5.18 -10.43 -8.74
N ALA A 228 5.09 -11.01 -9.93
CA ALA A 228 4.67 -12.41 -10.12
C ALA A 228 5.67 -13.42 -9.50
N THR A 229 6.90 -12.99 -9.21
CA THR A 229 8.00 -13.85 -8.76
C THR A 229 8.34 -13.63 -7.29
N LEU A 230 8.36 -12.38 -6.83
CA LEU A 230 8.82 -11.99 -5.51
C LEU A 230 7.72 -11.45 -4.59
N GLY A 231 6.54 -11.13 -5.13
CA GLY A 231 5.36 -10.77 -4.34
C GLY A 231 5.32 -9.35 -3.78
N TYR A 232 6.32 -8.49 -4.07
CA TYR A 232 6.25 -7.06 -3.73
C TYR A 232 5.14 -6.36 -4.53
N GLU A 233 4.57 -5.28 -4.00
CA GLU A 233 3.31 -4.67 -4.47
C GLU A 233 3.42 -3.85 -5.76
N GLY A 234 4.62 -3.39 -6.10
CA GLY A 234 4.90 -2.64 -7.33
C GLY A 234 6.30 -2.05 -7.38
N ILE A 235 6.63 -1.45 -8.53
CA ILE A 235 7.89 -0.71 -8.77
C ILE A 235 7.53 0.73 -9.10
N SER A 236 8.11 1.68 -8.36
CA SER A 236 8.16 3.07 -8.77
C SER A 236 9.54 3.40 -9.33
N THR A 237 9.61 4.09 -10.47
CA THR A 237 10.86 4.62 -11.00
C THR A 237 10.91 6.13 -10.84
N ALA A 238 12.08 6.66 -10.51
CA ALA A 238 12.30 8.09 -10.42
C ALA A 238 13.74 8.46 -10.79
N SER A 239 13.91 9.61 -11.42
CA SER A 239 15.21 10.25 -11.53
C SER A 239 15.67 10.76 -10.16
N ALA A 240 16.86 10.33 -9.74
CA ALA A 240 17.42 10.66 -8.44
C ALA A 240 17.64 12.17 -8.24
N GLY A 241 18.16 12.84 -9.27
CA GLY A 241 18.51 14.25 -9.24
C GLY A 241 17.37 15.22 -9.56
N ASN A 242 16.11 14.75 -9.64
CA ASN A 242 14.96 15.60 -9.93
C ASN A 242 13.91 15.53 -8.80
N ALA A 243 13.59 16.69 -8.21
CA ALA A 243 12.63 16.77 -7.11
C ALA A 243 11.18 16.46 -7.55
N LYS A 244 10.80 16.85 -8.78
CA LYS A 244 9.47 16.54 -9.33
C LYS A 244 9.30 15.03 -9.58
N SER A 245 10.37 14.33 -9.96
CA SER A 245 10.38 12.86 -9.99
C SER A 245 10.17 12.22 -8.60
N GLY A 246 10.52 12.90 -7.51
CA GLY A 246 10.17 12.45 -6.16
C GLY A 246 8.65 12.47 -5.88
N GLN A 247 7.94 13.47 -6.43
CA GLN A 247 6.49 13.53 -6.33
C GLN A 247 5.81 12.43 -7.16
N VAL A 248 6.37 12.11 -8.33
CA VAL A 248 5.97 10.93 -9.10
C VAL A 248 6.11 9.68 -8.24
N ALA A 249 7.25 9.47 -7.58
CA ALA A 249 7.42 8.30 -6.73
C ALA A 249 6.34 8.18 -5.64
N ILE A 250 6.02 9.28 -4.95
CA ILE A 250 4.96 9.27 -3.93
C ILE A 250 3.59 8.94 -4.54
N HIS A 251 3.27 9.48 -5.72
CA HIS A 251 2.05 9.14 -6.46
C HIS A 251 1.97 7.64 -6.78
N GLU A 252 3.03 7.06 -7.35
CA GLU A 252 3.06 5.63 -7.71
C GLU A 252 2.90 4.69 -6.50
N THR A 253 3.45 5.09 -5.34
CA THR A 253 3.20 4.33 -4.11
C THR A 253 1.75 4.38 -3.63
N GLY A 254 0.98 5.38 -4.06
CA GLY A 254 -0.46 5.47 -3.87
C GLY A 254 -1.20 4.29 -4.51
N HIS A 255 -0.82 3.93 -5.73
CA HIS A 255 -1.32 2.74 -6.41
C HIS A 255 -0.83 1.46 -5.75
N SER A 256 0.47 1.37 -5.47
CA SER A 256 1.07 0.13 -4.96
C SER A 256 0.60 -0.23 -3.55
N LEU A 257 0.61 0.72 -2.61
CA LEU A 257 0.26 0.46 -1.20
C LEU A 257 -1.20 0.76 -0.88
N GLY A 258 -1.75 1.84 -1.42
CA GLY A 258 -3.12 2.29 -1.13
C GLY A 258 -4.18 1.69 -2.08
N LYS A 259 -3.75 1.02 -3.16
CA LYS A 259 -4.64 0.55 -4.24
C LYS A 259 -5.56 1.65 -4.75
N LEU A 260 -5.03 2.87 -4.80
CA LEU A 260 -5.73 4.05 -5.28
C LEU A 260 -5.79 4.02 -6.81
N ALA A 261 -6.83 4.61 -7.38
CA ALA A 261 -6.88 4.94 -8.79
C ALA A 261 -6.43 6.39 -9.00
N ASP A 262 -6.21 6.73 -10.26
CA ASP A 262 -5.99 8.11 -10.66
C ASP A 262 -7.25 8.96 -10.56
N GLU A 263 -7.06 10.22 -10.20
CA GLU A 263 -8.13 11.20 -10.04
C GLU A 263 -8.12 12.27 -11.14
N TYR A 264 -7.15 12.23 -12.05
CA TYR A 264 -7.10 13.08 -13.22
C TYR A 264 -8.01 12.56 -14.36
N PHE A 265 -8.35 13.46 -15.29
CA PHE A 265 -9.22 13.18 -16.44
C PHE A 265 -8.82 14.01 -17.65
N TYR A 266 -9.19 13.55 -18.85
CA TYR A 266 -8.70 14.14 -20.11
C TYR A 266 -9.81 14.62 -21.05
N PRO A 267 -10.24 15.89 -20.94
CA PRO A 267 -11.17 16.48 -21.90
C PRO A 267 -10.66 16.38 -23.35
N GLY A 268 -11.52 15.93 -24.25
CA GLY A 268 -11.20 15.82 -25.68
C GLY A 268 -10.36 14.61 -26.08
N THR A 269 -10.06 13.69 -25.16
CA THR A 269 -9.40 12.42 -25.50
C THR A 269 -10.46 11.36 -25.86
N PRO A 270 -10.44 10.81 -27.09
CA PRO A 270 -11.40 9.81 -27.52
C PRO A 270 -11.44 8.58 -26.61
N GLY A 271 -12.62 8.18 -26.17
CA GLY A 271 -12.84 7.03 -25.30
C GLY A 271 -12.81 7.34 -23.81
N TYR A 272 -12.50 8.59 -23.41
CA TYR A 272 -12.49 9.06 -22.02
C TYR A 272 -13.55 10.13 -21.72
N GLU A 273 -14.53 10.31 -22.62
CA GLU A 273 -15.59 11.30 -22.43
C GLU A 273 -16.50 10.95 -21.24
N LYS A 274 -16.84 9.67 -21.10
CA LYS A 274 -17.75 9.19 -20.06
C LYS A 274 -17.46 7.76 -19.67
N TYR A 275 -17.39 7.51 -18.36
CA TYR A 275 -17.36 6.16 -17.84
C TYR A 275 -18.77 5.56 -17.77
N GLU A 276 -18.94 4.35 -18.29
CA GLU A 276 -20.21 3.60 -18.27
C GLU A 276 -20.05 2.20 -17.69
N GLY A 277 -18.91 1.93 -17.04
CA GLY A 277 -18.59 0.66 -16.41
C GLY A 277 -19.23 0.48 -15.03
N PRO A 278 -18.96 -0.66 -14.36
CA PRO A 278 -19.43 -0.93 -13.01
C PRO A 278 -18.75 -0.03 -11.97
N GLU A 279 -19.26 -0.02 -10.74
CA GLU A 279 -18.59 0.67 -9.63
C GLU A 279 -17.13 0.20 -9.47
N PRO A 280 -16.12 1.11 -9.53
CA PRO A 280 -14.72 0.74 -9.37
C PRO A 280 -14.42 0.11 -8.00
N ALA A 281 -13.32 -0.63 -7.88
CA ALA A 281 -12.95 -1.29 -6.62
C ALA A 281 -12.13 -0.38 -5.68
N ASP A 282 -11.29 0.46 -6.27
CA ASP A 282 -10.44 1.46 -5.62
C ASP A 282 -11.23 2.43 -4.72
N SER A 283 -10.59 2.93 -3.67
CA SER A 283 -11.28 3.67 -2.61
C SER A 283 -11.58 5.12 -2.95
N ASN A 284 -10.97 5.67 -4.00
CA ASN A 284 -10.96 7.09 -4.35
C ASN A 284 -11.61 7.42 -5.71
N THR A 285 -12.28 6.49 -6.38
CA THR A 285 -13.21 6.81 -7.48
C THR A 285 -14.56 6.11 -7.30
N SER A 286 -15.63 6.67 -7.85
CA SER A 286 -16.99 6.11 -7.72
C SER A 286 -17.90 6.56 -8.86
N THR A 287 -18.86 5.73 -9.27
CA THR A 287 -19.97 6.12 -10.15
C THR A 287 -21.09 6.85 -9.40
N LEU A 288 -21.03 6.88 -8.07
CA LEU A 288 -22.09 7.41 -7.21
C LEU A 288 -21.88 8.91 -6.94
N PRO A 289 -22.88 9.77 -7.21
CA PRO A 289 -22.88 11.13 -6.70
C PRO A 289 -23.04 11.13 -5.16
N ALA A 290 -22.73 12.26 -4.53
CA ALA A 290 -22.60 12.36 -3.07
C ALA A 290 -23.87 11.98 -2.29
N ASP A 291 -25.06 12.34 -2.79
CA ASP A 291 -26.35 12.03 -2.16
C ASP A 291 -26.63 10.52 -2.17
N ARG A 292 -26.38 9.85 -3.31
CA ARG A 292 -26.49 8.40 -3.45
C ARG A 292 -25.46 7.67 -2.59
N MET A 293 -24.20 8.12 -2.62
CA MET A 293 -23.13 7.57 -1.79
C MET A 293 -23.48 7.64 -0.30
N ALA A 294 -24.03 8.77 0.16
CA ALA A 294 -24.50 8.94 1.53
C ALA A 294 -25.68 8.02 1.87
N ALA A 295 -26.69 7.94 0.99
CA ALA A 295 -27.87 7.11 1.19
C ALA A 295 -27.53 5.61 1.25
N GLU A 296 -26.63 5.16 0.36
CA GLU A 296 -26.21 3.76 0.23
C GLU A 296 -25.10 3.38 1.22
N ARG A 297 -24.49 4.37 1.90
CA ARG A 297 -23.33 4.19 2.78
C ARG A 297 -22.18 3.45 2.09
N ALA A 298 -21.91 3.87 0.85
CA ALA A 298 -20.88 3.28 -0.01
C ALA A 298 -19.61 4.16 -0.06
N LYS A 299 -18.49 3.58 -0.50
CA LYS A 299 -17.23 4.31 -0.75
C LYS A 299 -16.82 5.21 0.43
N TRP A 300 -16.56 6.49 0.17
CA TRP A 300 -16.11 7.46 1.17
C TRP A 300 -17.26 8.23 1.84
N TYR A 301 -18.48 7.65 1.93
CA TYR A 301 -19.62 8.32 2.57
C TYR A 301 -19.32 8.87 3.97
N ARG A 302 -18.42 8.23 4.73
CA ARG A 302 -17.99 8.67 6.08
C ARG A 302 -17.17 9.95 6.05
N TRP A 303 -16.61 10.30 4.91
CA TRP A 303 -15.78 11.46 4.70
C TRP A 303 -16.54 12.65 4.11
N LEU A 304 -17.72 12.45 3.49
CA LEU A 304 -18.51 13.54 2.92
C LEU A 304 -18.71 14.69 3.92
N GLY A 305 -18.38 15.91 3.48
CA GLY A 305 -18.43 17.13 4.30
C GLY A 305 -17.21 17.36 5.20
N ALA A 306 -16.25 16.44 5.27
CA ALA A 306 -15.02 16.64 6.03
C ALA A 306 -14.09 17.64 5.32
N ALA A 307 -13.32 18.41 6.09
CA ALA A 307 -12.25 19.24 5.53
C ALA A 307 -11.18 18.36 4.85
N SER A 308 -10.67 18.81 3.72
CA SER A 308 -9.58 18.19 2.98
C SER A 308 -8.27 18.94 3.24
N PRO A 309 -7.11 18.24 3.32
CA PRO A 309 -5.81 18.88 3.51
C PRO A 309 -5.41 19.89 2.42
N ASP A 310 -6.02 19.81 1.23
CA ASP A 310 -5.83 20.76 0.13
C ASP A 310 -6.60 22.09 0.31
N GLY A 311 -7.32 22.25 1.43
CA GLY A 311 -8.13 23.43 1.75
C GLY A 311 -9.59 23.33 1.30
N GLY A 312 -9.98 22.24 0.62
CA GLY A 312 -11.35 21.98 0.20
C GLY A 312 -12.17 21.17 1.21
N THR A 313 -13.27 20.61 0.72
CA THR A 313 -14.15 19.70 1.46
C THR A 313 -14.29 18.40 0.67
N VAL A 314 -14.44 17.28 1.36
CA VAL A 314 -14.73 16.00 0.70
C VAL A 314 -16.18 16.01 0.20
N GLY A 315 -16.35 15.73 -1.09
CA GLY A 315 -17.63 15.63 -1.79
C GLY A 315 -17.58 14.48 -2.80
N ALA A 316 -18.30 14.64 -3.91
CA ALA A 316 -18.18 13.78 -5.08
C ALA A 316 -18.02 14.71 -6.29
N TYR A 317 -16.78 14.96 -6.69
CA TYR A 317 -16.42 15.88 -7.76
C TYR A 317 -16.35 15.11 -9.07
N GLU A 318 -17.18 15.48 -10.05
CA GLU A 318 -17.20 14.76 -11.33
C GLU A 318 -15.86 14.89 -12.07
N GLY A 319 -15.45 13.79 -12.70
CA GLY A 319 -14.17 13.61 -13.36
C GLY A 319 -13.15 12.86 -12.50
N GLY A 320 -12.55 11.81 -13.04
CA GLY A 320 -11.57 10.97 -12.37
C GLY A 320 -11.40 9.64 -13.10
N GLY A 321 -10.37 8.87 -12.77
CA GLY A 321 -10.07 7.61 -13.45
C GLY A 321 -9.93 7.78 -14.96
N TYR A 322 -9.35 8.90 -15.41
CA TYR A 322 -9.21 9.34 -16.81
C TYR A 322 -10.47 9.91 -17.46
N TYR A 323 -11.67 9.58 -16.95
CA TYR A 323 -12.94 9.97 -17.57
C TYR A 323 -13.42 11.36 -17.14
N VAL A 324 -13.94 12.12 -18.09
CA VAL A 324 -14.47 13.48 -17.83
C VAL A 324 -15.78 13.44 -17.04
N THR A 325 -16.65 12.46 -17.32
CA THR A 325 -17.97 12.30 -16.67
C THR A 325 -18.22 10.85 -16.29
N GLY A 326 -19.20 10.61 -15.41
CA GLY A 326 -19.61 9.26 -14.98
C GLY A 326 -18.76 8.63 -13.88
N LEU A 327 -17.63 9.23 -13.52
CA LEU A 327 -16.88 8.96 -12.30
C LEU A 327 -16.73 10.22 -11.47
N TYR A 328 -16.68 10.04 -10.16
CA TYR A 328 -16.45 11.06 -9.16
C TYR A 328 -15.17 10.76 -8.38
N ARG A 329 -14.46 11.81 -8.00
CA ARG A 329 -13.34 11.79 -7.04
C ARG A 329 -13.72 12.50 -5.73
N PRO A 330 -13.01 12.28 -4.61
CA PRO A 330 -13.47 12.72 -3.31
C PRO A 330 -13.26 14.21 -3.04
N THR A 331 -12.23 14.81 -3.63
CA THR A 331 -11.85 16.21 -3.42
C THR A 331 -11.61 16.91 -4.74
N ASP A 332 -11.53 18.25 -4.76
CA ASP A 332 -11.13 18.90 -5.99
C ASP A 332 -9.72 18.44 -6.40
N SER A 333 -8.75 18.41 -5.48
CA SER A 333 -7.39 17.99 -5.78
C SER A 333 -6.84 17.00 -4.75
N SER A 334 -5.84 16.22 -5.16
CA SER A 334 -5.05 15.30 -4.34
C SER A 334 -3.77 14.95 -5.10
N ILE A 335 -2.81 14.26 -4.47
CA ILE A 335 -1.63 13.76 -5.20
C ILE A 335 -1.98 12.79 -6.32
N MET A 336 -3.11 12.07 -6.22
CA MET A 336 -3.61 11.17 -7.27
C MET A 336 -4.18 11.95 -8.46
N ARG A 337 -4.30 13.28 -8.36
CA ARG A 337 -4.70 14.18 -9.46
C ARG A 337 -3.59 15.14 -9.87
N VAL A 338 -2.85 15.67 -8.90
CA VAL A 338 -1.90 16.79 -9.06
C VAL A 338 -0.69 16.58 -8.17
N LEU A 339 0.50 16.49 -8.76
CA LEU A 339 1.75 16.33 -8.01
C LEU A 339 1.97 17.50 -7.02
N GLY A 340 2.61 17.22 -5.88
CA GLY A 340 2.87 18.21 -4.83
C GLY A 340 1.66 18.53 -3.94
N LYS A 341 0.50 17.92 -4.18
CA LYS A 341 -0.65 17.98 -3.26
C LYS A 341 -0.59 16.86 -2.23
N PRO A 342 -1.26 17.01 -1.07
CA PRO A 342 -1.45 15.89 -0.15
C PRO A 342 -2.37 14.81 -0.75
N PHE A 343 -2.34 13.60 -0.19
CA PHE A 343 -3.44 12.66 -0.38
C PHE A 343 -4.75 13.26 0.17
N ASN A 344 -5.88 12.97 -0.48
CA ASN A 344 -7.19 13.29 0.10
C ASN A 344 -7.52 12.36 1.28
N PRO A 345 -8.57 12.64 2.08
CA PRO A 345 -8.85 11.84 3.26
C PRO A 345 -9.13 10.34 2.99
N PRO A 346 -9.94 9.95 1.98
CA PRO A 346 -10.10 8.53 1.63
C PRO A 346 -8.79 7.88 1.17
N GLY A 347 -7.97 8.61 0.40
CA GLY A 347 -6.64 8.16 0.00
C GLY A 347 -5.71 7.97 1.19
N THR A 348 -5.72 8.89 2.16
CA THR A 348 -4.95 8.80 3.40
C THR A 348 -5.36 7.57 4.21
N GLU A 349 -6.67 7.32 4.34
CA GLU A 349 -7.21 6.13 5.01
C GLU A 349 -6.72 4.84 4.35
N ALA A 350 -6.77 4.77 3.02
CA ALA A 350 -6.31 3.61 2.26
C ALA A 350 -4.79 3.41 2.34
N MET A 351 -4.00 4.49 2.31
CA MET A 351 -2.55 4.41 2.50
C MET A 351 -2.19 3.89 3.90
N ILE A 352 -2.87 4.36 4.95
CA ILE A 352 -2.66 3.83 6.32
C ILE A 352 -3.02 2.34 6.37
N ALA A 353 -4.12 1.94 5.73
CA ALA A 353 -4.47 0.52 5.62
C ALA A 353 -3.37 -0.30 4.95
N GLY A 354 -2.82 0.20 3.83
CA GLY A 354 -1.69 -0.40 3.12
C GLY A 354 -0.44 -0.51 3.99
N PHE A 355 -0.12 0.50 4.81
CA PHE A 355 1.03 0.43 5.71
C PHE A 355 0.87 -0.71 6.74
N TYR A 356 -0.32 -0.86 7.32
CA TYR A 356 -0.61 -1.91 8.30
C TYR A 356 -0.90 -3.28 7.68
N GLN A 357 -0.97 -3.39 6.35
CA GLN A 357 -0.97 -4.69 5.67
C GLN A 357 0.40 -5.39 5.83
N HIS A 358 1.48 -4.62 5.85
CA HIS A 358 2.86 -5.13 5.93
C HIS A 358 3.51 -4.88 7.31
N ALA A 359 3.09 -3.83 8.03
CA ALA A 359 3.62 -3.48 9.35
C ALA A 359 2.67 -3.86 10.50
N LYS A 360 3.23 -4.12 11.69
CA LYS A 360 2.47 -4.43 12.91
C LYS A 360 2.47 -3.26 13.90
N ALA A 361 1.32 -3.02 14.52
CA ALA A 361 1.17 -2.08 15.64
C ALA A 361 1.90 -2.54 16.91
N ALA A 362 2.13 -3.85 17.07
CA ALA A 362 2.96 -4.41 18.13
C ALA A 362 3.65 -5.69 17.67
N ALA A 363 4.89 -5.88 18.13
CA ALA A 363 5.67 -7.09 17.89
C ALA A 363 6.33 -7.59 19.19
N PRO A 364 6.45 -8.92 19.39
CA PRO A 364 7.09 -9.48 20.57
C PRO A 364 8.60 -9.22 20.58
N LEU A 365 9.10 -8.57 21.63
CA LEU A 365 10.54 -8.58 21.95
C LEU A 365 10.90 -9.78 22.83
N THR A 366 9.92 -10.31 23.55
CA THR A 366 10.06 -11.57 24.30
C THR A 366 9.47 -12.72 23.49
N PRO A 367 10.19 -13.83 23.26
CA PRO A 367 9.68 -14.97 22.49
C PRO A 367 8.35 -15.49 23.02
N THR A 368 7.37 -15.66 22.15
CA THR A 368 6.00 -16.13 22.48
C THR A 368 5.89 -17.65 22.57
N GLY A 369 6.83 -18.39 21.96
CA GLY A 369 6.84 -19.86 21.93
C GLY A 369 7.29 -20.57 23.22
N ARG A 370 7.56 -19.82 24.31
CA ARG A 370 7.98 -20.39 25.61
C ARG A 370 7.05 -19.90 26.73
N THR A 371 6.81 -20.76 27.72
CA THR A 371 6.10 -20.35 28.93
C THR A 371 6.97 -19.42 29.77
N LEU A 372 6.49 -18.20 30.01
CA LEU A 372 7.13 -17.24 30.89
C LEU A 372 6.86 -17.62 32.36
N ARG A 373 7.91 -17.54 33.18
CA ARG A 373 7.94 -17.84 34.62
C ARG A 373 8.10 -16.59 35.45
N LEU A 374 8.03 -16.71 36.77
CA LEU A 374 8.11 -15.59 37.71
C LEU A 374 9.25 -14.58 37.44
N ARG A 375 10.41 -15.05 36.99
CA ARG A 375 11.60 -14.23 36.68
C ARG A 375 11.60 -13.58 35.28
N ASN A 376 10.60 -13.85 34.45
CA ASN A 376 10.53 -13.35 33.08
C ASN A 376 9.69 -12.07 33.00
N THR A 377 9.95 -11.31 31.93
CA THR A 377 9.18 -10.11 31.56
C THR A 377 8.65 -10.31 30.16
N ALA A 378 7.36 -10.07 29.95
CA ALA A 378 6.78 -9.98 28.62
C ALA A 378 7.04 -8.57 28.07
N LYS A 379 7.64 -8.46 26.88
CA LYS A 379 7.98 -7.18 26.25
C LYS A 379 7.49 -7.12 24.80
N VAL A 380 7.00 -5.96 24.40
CA VAL A 380 6.65 -5.63 23.01
C VAL A 380 7.34 -4.37 22.52
N SER A 381 7.64 -4.33 21.22
CA SER A 381 7.89 -3.09 20.52
C SER A 381 6.57 -2.55 19.97
N VAL A 382 6.32 -1.27 20.18
CA VAL A 382 5.20 -0.53 19.59
C VAL A 382 5.82 0.62 18.79
N PRO A 383 5.54 0.75 17.48
CA PRO A 383 6.07 1.84 16.68
C PRO A 383 5.64 3.20 17.25
N ARG A 384 6.59 4.13 17.35
CA ARG A 384 6.29 5.51 17.74
C ARG A 384 5.76 6.25 16.51
N LEU A 385 4.57 6.83 16.60
CA LEU A 385 4.05 7.70 15.55
C LEU A 385 4.63 9.11 15.71
N THR A 386 4.91 9.78 14.59
CA THR A 386 5.58 11.10 14.56
C THR A 386 4.67 12.25 14.15
N GLY A 387 3.36 11.99 14.06
CA GLY A 387 2.35 12.99 13.75
C GLY A 387 2.36 14.17 14.73
N ALA A 388 2.04 15.35 14.23
CA ALA A 388 2.08 16.60 14.99
C ALA A 388 1.07 16.65 16.17
N ASP A 389 0.05 15.79 16.14
CA ASP A 389 -0.95 15.64 17.20
C ASP A 389 -0.44 14.85 18.42
N GLY A 390 0.76 14.24 18.33
CA GLY A 390 1.38 13.45 19.38
C GLY A 390 0.67 12.12 19.68
N ARG A 391 -0.31 11.70 18.88
CA ARG A 391 -1.05 10.44 19.11
C ARG A 391 -0.12 9.23 18.99
N GLN A 392 -0.36 8.23 19.84
CA GLN A 392 0.38 6.97 19.85
C GLN A 392 -0.60 5.80 19.89
N PRO A 393 -0.18 4.59 19.45
CA PRO A 393 -1.01 3.40 19.57
C PRO A 393 -1.38 3.12 21.03
N GLU A 394 -2.63 2.77 21.26
CA GLU A 394 -3.14 2.45 22.58
C GLU A 394 -2.73 1.03 22.99
N VAL A 395 -1.95 0.90 24.06
CA VAL A 395 -1.46 -0.38 24.58
C VAL A 395 -2.30 -0.85 25.76
N ARG A 396 -2.85 -2.07 25.66
CA ARG A 396 -3.68 -2.69 26.71
C ARG A 396 -3.26 -4.12 26.97
N TRP A 397 -3.20 -4.50 28.26
CA TRP A 397 -2.82 -5.84 28.70
C TRP A 397 -4.03 -6.61 29.23
N TYR A 398 -4.01 -7.93 29.07
CA TYR A 398 -5.07 -8.83 29.50
C TYR A 398 -4.48 -10.11 30.11
N LEU A 399 -5.08 -10.61 31.19
CA LEU A 399 -4.83 -11.94 31.74
C LEU A 399 -6.09 -12.77 31.62
N ASP A 400 -6.03 -13.88 30.89
CA ASP A 400 -7.18 -14.76 30.60
C ASP A 400 -8.41 -13.99 30.07
N GLY A 401 -8.15 -13.00 29.22
CA GLY A 401 -9.18 -12.13 28.62
C GLY A 401 -9.68 -10.99 29.51
N ARG A 402 -9.22 -10.88 30.77
CA ARG A 402 -9.57 -9.75 31.66
C ARG A 402 -8.52 -8.65 31.57
N GLU A 403 -8.96 -7.42 31.29
CA GLU A 403 -8.08 -6.25 31.15
C GLU A 403 -7.35 -5.91 32.45
N LEU A 404 -6.04 -5.75 32.36
CA LEU A 404 -5.15 -5.33 33.45
C LEU A 404 -4.91 -3.82 33.35
N LYS A 405 -5.91 -3.01 33.73
CA LYS A 405 -5.88 -1.53 33.55
C LYS A 405 -4.65 -0.83 34.12
N ARG A 406 -4.05 -1.36 35.20
CA ARG A 406 -2.82 -0.82 35.80
C ARG A 406 -1.59 -0.87 34.88
N PHE A 407 -1.63 -1.68 33.82
CA PHE A 407 -0.57 -1.81 32.83
C PHE A 407 -0.89 -1.10 31.51
N ALA A 408 -2.00 -0.35 31.44
CA ALA A 408 -2.32 0.44 30.26
C ALA A 408 -1.16 1.37 29.87
N GLY A 409 -0.84 1.42 28.57
CA GLY A 409 0.28 2.20 28.03
C GLY A 409 1.67 1.60 28.23
N ARG A 410 1.84 0.54 29.05
CA ARG A 410 3.15 -0.09 29.24
C ARG A 410 3.49 -1.01 28.08
N THR A 411 4.76 -1.02 27.66
CA THR A 411 5.29 -1.94 26.64
C THR A 411 5.93 -3.20 27.24
N GLU A 412 5.99 -3.28 28.56
CA GLU A 412 6.49 -4.46 29.27
C GLU A 412 5.75 -4.71 30.59
N VAL A 413 5.61 -5.98 30.96
CA VAL A 413 5.02 -6.44 32.22
C VAL A 413 5.82 -7.62 32.75
N ALA A 414 6.33 -7.53 33.98
CA ALA A 414 6.98 -8.66 34.63
C ALA A 414 5.93 -9.69 35.09
N VAL A 415 6.22 -10.99 34.94
CA VAL A 415 5.30 -12.06 35.38
C VAL A 415 5.03 -11.96 36.90
N ALA A 416 6.03 -11.54 37.69
CA ALA A 416 5.86 -11.27 39.12
C ALA A 416 4.83 -10.17 39.43
N GLU A 417 4.62 -9.20 38.54
CA GLU A 417 3.61 -8.16 38.72
C GLU A 417 2.20 -8.65 38.39
N LEU A 418 2.02 -9.84 37.81
CA LEU A 418 0.68 -10.40 37.52
C LEU A 418 -0.03 -10.90 38.78
N TRP A 419 0.71 -11.16 39.87
CA TRP A 419 0.19 -11.74 41.11
C TRP A 419 -0.60 -13.03 40.86
N LEU A 420 0.02 -13.98 40.16
CA LEU A 420 -0.56 -15.31 39.97
C LEU A 420 -0.59 -16.04 41.32
N PHE A 421 -1.74 -16.57 41.71
CA PHE A 421 -1.95 -17.24 43.02
C PHE A 421 -2.09 -18.76 42.91
N ASP A 422 -1.88 -19.32 41.72
CA ASP A 422 -2.02 -20.74 41.48
C ASP A 422 -0.98 -21.25 40.45
N LEU A 423 -0.83 -22.58 40.39
CA LEU A 423 0.12 -23.24 39.51
C LEU A 423 -0.42 -23.49 38.09
N ARG A 424 -1.58 -22.94 37.74
CA ARG A 424 -2.18 -23.11 36.41
C ARG A 424 -1.42 -22.27 35.39
N THR A 425 -1.68 -22.60 34.14
CA THR A 425 -1.20 -21.85 33.00
C THR A 425 -2.21 -20.76 32.66
N HIS A 426 -1.74 -19.52 32.53
CA HIS A 426 -2.55 -18.38 32.14
C HIS A 426 -2.12 -17.86 30.77
N LYS A 427 -3.05 -17.19 30.07
CA LYS A 427 -2.78 -16.46 28.83
C LYS A 427 -2.58 -14.98 29.16
N LEU A 428 -1.37 -14.47 28.96
CA LEU A 428 -1.08 -13.05 28.99
C LEU A 428 -1.13 -12.52 27.56
N SER A 429 -1.97 -11.52 27.31
CA SER A 429 -2.09 -10.86 26.01
C SER A 429 -1.79 -9.38 26.15
N VAL A 430 -1.17 -8.80 25.13
CA VAL A 430 -1.11 -7.35 24.94
C VAL A 430 -1.63 -6.99 23.57
N THR A 431 -2.39 -5.92 23.49
CA THR A 431 -2.84 -5.35 22.22
C THR A 431 -2.33 -3.94 22.07
N ALA A 432 -1.81 -3.60 20.91
CA ALA A 432 -1.58 -2.22 20.49
C ALA A 432 -2.54 -1.91 19.34
N GLU A 433 -3.23 -0.77 19.44
CA GLU A 433 -4.26 -0.36 18.49
C GLU A 433 -4.04 1.11 18.12
N ASP A 434 -3.92 1.39 16.83
CA ASP A 434 -3.93 2.75 16.33
C ASP A 434 -5.38 3.21 16.09
N ARG A 435 -5.76 4.27 16.81
CA ARG A 435 -7.11 4.88 16.76
C ARG A 435 -7.10 6.23 16.07
N THR A 436 -6.26 6.37 15.05
CA THR A 436 -6.19 7.58 14.23
C THR A 436 -7.58 7.96 13.69
N PRO A 437 -7.97 9.25 13.76
CA PRO A 437 -9.21 9.72 13.12
C PRO A 437 -9.11 9.75 11.59
N SER A 438 -7.90 9.53 11.04
CA SER A 438 -7.65 9.38 9.60
C SER A 438 -8.14 8.04 9.05
N VAL A 439 -8.66 7.14 9.90
CA VAL A 439 -9.35 5.91 9.52
C VAL A 439 -10.73 5.90 10.17
N ARG A 440 -11.78 6.02 9.35
CA ARG A 440 -13.20 6.02 9.72
C ARG A 440 -13.91 4.71 9.37
N ASP A 441 -13.40 3.90 8.44
CA ASP A 441 -13.98 2.61 8.13
C ASP A 441 -13.72 1.60 9.28
N PRO A 442 -14.76 1.07 9.94
CA PRO A 442 -14.57 0.13 11.05
C PRO A 442 -13.91 -1.19 10.65
N LYS A 443 -13.97 -1.60 9.38
CA LYS A 443 -13.26 -2.77 8.88
C LYS A 443 -11.76 -2.49 8.81
N ILE A 444 -11.36 -1.34 8.28
CA ILE A 444 -9.96 -0.92 8.23
C ILE A 444 -9.44 -0.67 9.64
N ALA A 445 -10.17 0.05 10.50
CA ALA A 445 -9.74 0.33 11.88
C ALA A 445 -9.43 -0.96 12.68
N ARG A 446 -10.05 -2.10 12.35
CA ARG A 446 -9.73 -3.39 12.99
C ARG A 446 -8.40 -4.00 12.54
N THR A 447 -7.88 -3.62 11.37
CA THR A 447 -6.58 -4.09 10.87
C THR A 447 -5.42 -3.29 11.48
N LEU A 448 -5.69 -2.08 11.98
CA LEU A 448 -4.76 -1.20 12.71
C LEU A 448 -4.48 -1.69 14.16
N ARG A 449 -4.56 -3.00 14.40
CA ARG A 449 -4.40 -3.62 15.72
C ARG A 449 -3.56 -4.88 15.62
N SER A 450 -2.62 -5.02 16.54
CA SER A 450 -1.87 -6.27 16.73
C SER A 450 -2.07 -6.80 18.14
N THR A 451 -2.11 -8.12 18.27
CA THR A 451 -2.19 -8.82 19.56
C THR A 451 -1.00 -9.75 19.68
N VAL A 452 -0.32 -9.71 20.81
CA VAL A 452 0.78 -10.63 21.15
C VAL A 452 0.40 -11.40 22.40
N ASP A 453 0.59 -12.71 22.33
CA ASP A 453 0.19 -13.66 23.37
C ASP A 453 1.39 -14.41 23.94
N TRP A 454 1.47 -14.52 25.26
CA TRP A 454 2.36 -15.43 25.97
C TRP A 454 1.57 -16.38 26.84
N THR A 455 2.13 -17.57 26.99
CA THR A 455 1.76 -18.50 28.05
C THR A 455 2.55 -18.13 29.30
N VAL A 456 1.90 -17.93 30.45
CA VAL A 456 2.57 -17.58 31.72
C VAL A 456 2.18 -18.53 32.85
N ARG A 457 3.10 -18.79 33.77
CA ARG A 457 2.89 -19.66 34.94
C ARG A 457 3.84 -19.24 36.06
N LEU A 458 3.49 -19.49 37.32
CA LEU A 458 4.42 -19.36 38.45
C LEU A 458 5.75 -20.11 38.19
#